data_AF-A0A8H4R5P2-F1
#
_entry.id   AF-A0A8H4R5P2-F1
#
_cell.length_a   1.000
_cell.length_b   1.000
_cell.length_c   1.000
_cell.angle_alpha   90.00
_cell.angle_beta   90.00
_cell.angle_gamma   90.00
#
_symmetry.space_group_name_H-M   'P 1'
#
loop_
_entity.id
_entity.type
_entity.pdbx_description
1 polymer ?
#
loop_
_entity_poly.entity_id
_entity_poly.type
_entity_poly.pdbx_seq_one_letter_code
_entity_poly.pdbx_strand_id
1 'polypeptide(L)'
;MAGSSTDKGKGKATSEPTDESSTDTSSSALDFALSPPFFSGFDTPLDIGGAGLDFTYIPDAQGSPLASILSPRIEHFAIPAAIRSDSTYQNYTLFKYFVSTTSVTLTISNHDDLKHLWSQVIPTLSHAHPFLYHAIIAMTASHLGKQMRGTSDCGKEIALKRLEEQNFAEAMKLLQRQFRSGLNQVNCHAMFAGNCLCIMYLVSRRRQANSSRSTLDMSWSLHIRRTTGSLHSTIPFIIDGPVGMLLTEYPPMPSNGTVLCRQGQELFQKLFTLCSDFDSLGSEAAQEMNDIDVASAYYTTVCRLKVVWTTMEECLKSASDASLLGASYITRFPGSLFSAMIDFVVHSPPIFWSRVEQKSPRALVIYAYLSVCWEGVGHSFKLISGGRDEGWWWTEGRAAMDLQGIRDELDTVAGNDADRWLWRDWIRGAWSIMELISRDSWLSDPLTMLRLTEDASMASLMFY
;
A
#
# COMPACT_ATOMS: atom_id res chain seq x y z
N MET A 1 42.81 -17.77 -66.75
CA MET A 1 42.43 -19.14 -67.18
C MET A 1 41.03 -19.37 -66.65
N ALA A 2 39.98 -19.09 -67.44
CA ALA A 2 39.21 -20.05 -68.25
C ALA A 2 38.52 -21.12 -67.36
N GLY A 3 37.19 -21.33 -67.34
CA GLY A 3 36.06 -20.86 -68.15
C GLY A 3 34.73 -20.98 -67.35
N SER A 4 33.62 -20.41 -67.82
CA SER A 4 32.59 -21.07 -68.68
C SER A 4 31.81 -22.17 -67.93
N SER A 5 30.47 -22.28 -67.90
CA SER A 5 29.34 -21.68 -68.62
C SER A 5 28.05 -22.34 -68.08
N THR A 6 26.91 -21.61 -68.11
CA THR A 6 25.49 -22.01 -68.35
C THR A 6 24.96 -23.37 -67.82
N ASP A 7 23.73 -23.51 -67.31
CA ASP A 7 22.49 -23.31 -68.08
C ASP A 7 21.22 -23.49 -67.20
N LYS A 8 20.10 -23.08 -67.80
CA LYS A 8 18.72 -22.83 -67.39
C LYS A 8 17.88 -24.02 -66.89
N GLY A 9 16.75 -23.67 -66.23
CA GLY A 9 15.46 -24.37 -66.34
C GLY A 9 14.56 -24.16 -65.11
N LYS A 10 13.55 -23.28 -65.15
CA LYS A 10 12.16 -23.45 -65.65
C LYS A 10 11.14 -23.82 -64.55
N GLY A 11 10.05 -23.05 -64.48
CA GLY A 11 8.72 -23.47 -64.01
C GLY A 11 8.15 -22.63 -62.84
N LYS A 12 7.27 -21.65 -63.03
CA LYS A 12 5.79 -21.77 -63.23
C LYS A 12 5.07 -22.04 -61.88
N ALA A 13 4.04 -21.36 -61.39
CA ALA A 13 3.24 -20.20 -61.79
C ALA A 13 2.30 -19.80 -60.63
N THR A 14 1.78 -18.56 -60.68
CA THR A 14 0.40 -18.12 -60.33
C THR A 14 -0.20 -18.45 -58.95
N SER A 15 -0.52 -17.41 -58.17
CA SER A 15 -1.91 -16.97 -57.96
C SER A 15 -1.98 -15.64 -57.19
N GLU A 16 -3.11 -14.98 -57.38
CA GLU A 16 -3.43 -13.55 -57.34
C GLU A 16 -3.76 -12.97 -55.94
N PRO A 17 -4.01 -11.65 -55.86
CA PRO A 17 -4.02 -10.84 -54.64
C PRO A 17 -5.43 -10.58 -54.06
N THR A 18 -5.41 -9.91 -52.90
CA THR A 18 -6.41 -8.93 -52.40
C THR A 18 -7.87 -9.36 -52.30
N ASP A 19 -8.39 -9.38 -51.06
CA ASP A 19 -9.49 -8.46 -50.77
C ASP A 19 -9.42 -7.97 -49.32
N GLU A 20 -9.35 -6.66 -49.22
CA GLU A 20 -9.43 -5.83 -48.03
C GLU A 20 -10.88 -5.75 -47.56
N SER A 21 -11.11 -5.96 -46.27
CA SER A 21 -12.36 -5.55 -45.62
C SER A 21 -11.99 -4.91 -44.28
N SER A 22 -11.60 -3.65 -44.39
CA SER A 22 -11.49 -2.70 -43.29
C SER A 22 -12.87 -2.48 -42.65
N THR A 23 -12.96 -2.78 -41.36
CA THR A 23 -13.91 -2.10 -40.47
C THR A 23 -13.11 -1.46 -39.35
N ASP A 24 -12.74 -0.21 -39.62
CA ASP A 24 -12.23 0.73 -38.63
C ASP A 24 -13.25 0.90 -37.51
N THR A 25 -12.88 0.48 -36.30
CA THR A 25 -13.38 1.07 -35.07
C THR A 25 -12.17 1.59 -34.30
N SER A 26 -11.79 2.81 -34.65
CA SER A 26 -10.81 3.62 -33.95
C SER A 26 -11.43 4.28 -32.72
N SER A 27 -10.55 4.55 -31.75
CA SER A 27 -10.69 5.52 -30.64
C SER A 27 -11.45 5.02 -29.39
N SER A 28 -10.90 5.02 -28.18
CA SER A 28 -9.66 5.63 -27.66
C SER A 28 -9.23 4.90 -26.38
N ALA A 29 -8.05 4.28 -26.40
CA ALA A 29 -7.36 3.89 -25.19
C ALA A 29 -6.75 5.15 -24.57
N LEU A 30 -7.35 5.62 -23.48
CA LEU A 30 -6.74 6.64 -22.62
C LEU A 30 -5.58 6.00 -21.85
N ASP A 31 -4.41 5.92 -22.48
CA ASP A 31 -3.14 5.77 -21.78
C ASP A 31 -2.86 7.09 -21.05
N PHE A 32 -3.49 7.28 -19.89
CA PHE A 32 -3.05 8.28 -18.93
C PHE A 32 -1.73 7.81 -18.33
N ALA A 33 -0.63 8.31 -18.88
CA ALA A 33 0.68 8.27 -18.24
C ALA A 33 0.59 8.95 -16.87
N LEU A 34 0.38 8.16 -15.81
CA LEU A 34 0.53 8.57 -14.41
C LEU A 34 2.01 8.68 -14.01
N SER A 35 2.86 9.15 -14.92
CA SER A 35 4.16 9.71 -14.53
C SER A 35 3.92 11.18 -14.20
N PRO A 36 3.77 11.58 -12.92
CA PRO A 36 3.69 13.00 -12.59
C PRO A 36 5.02 13.65 -12.99
N PRO A 37 5.01 14.91 -13.49
CA PRO A 37 6.25 15.62 -13.77
C PRO A 37 7.11 15.67 -12.50
N PHE A 38 8.38 15.35 -12.66
CA PHE A 38 9.41 15.41 -11.62
C PHE A 38 9.35 16.75 -10.87
N PHE A 39 9.16 16.71 -9.56
CA PHE A 39 9.35 17.85 -8.67
C PHE A 39 10.84 17.96 -8.33
N SER A 40 11.55 18.90 -8.95
CA SER A 40 12.80 19.43 -8.43
C SER A 40 12.51 20.80 -7.81
N GLY A 41 12.58 20.91 -6.47
CA GLY A 41 12.49 22.21 -5.80
C GLY A 41 11.60 22.22 -4.55
N PHE A 42 12.05 21.59 -3.48
CA PHE A 42 11.53 21.83 -2.13
C PHE A 42 12.68 21.77 -1.10
N ASP A 43 13.71 22.59 -1.30
CA ASP A 43 14.81 22.79 -0.34
C ASP A 43 15.01 24.27 0.04
N THR A 44 13.94 25.06 0.10
CA THR A 44 14.02 26.41 0.70
C THR A 44 12.95 26.61 1.77
N PRO A 45 13.32 26.96 3.02
CA PRO A 45 12.35 27.35 4.02
C PRO A 45 11.81 28.73 3.65
N LEU A 46 10.50 28.81 3.40
CA LEU A 46 9.82 30.08 3.17
C LEU A 46 9.51 30.72 4.53
N ASP A 47 10.16 31.85 4.79
CA ASP A 47 9.87 32.76 5.90
C ASP A 47 8.55 33.49 5.61
N ILE A 48 7.52 33.26 6.42
CA ILE A 48 6.23 33.94 6.29
C ILE A 48 5.99 34.76 7.56
N GLY A 49 6.28 36.07 7.44
CA GLY A 49 5.89 37.09 8.39
C GLY A 49 4.37 37.21 8.52
N GLY A 50 3.92 37.43 9.75
CA GLY A 50 2.52 37.32 10.16
C GLY A 50 1.60 38.47 9.74
N ALA A 51 0.31 38.18 9.85
CA ALA A 51 -0.74 39.15 10.16
C ALA A 51 -1.75 38.44 11.09
N GLY A 52 -1.81 38.90 12.34
CA GLY A 52 -2.66 38.34 13.37
C GLY A 52 -4.14 38.65 13.14
N LEU A 53 -4.98 37.65 13.33
CA LEU A 53 -6.40 37.83 13.63
C LEU A 53 -6.62 37.37 15.06
N ASP A 54 -6.88 38.35 15.92
CA ASP A 54 -7.12 38.21 17.34
C ASP A 54 -8.56 37.69 17.56
N PHE A 55 -8.70 36.50 18.13
CA PHE A 55 -9.99 35.99 18.60
C PHE A 55 -9.89 35.78 20.10
N THR A 56 -10.38 36.77 20.84
CA THR A 56 -10.55 36.71 22.30
C THR A 56 -11.54 35.61 22.67
N TYR A 57 -11.04 34.65 23.43
CA TYR A 57 -11.75 33.58 24.11
C TYR A 57 -12.60 34.15 25.28
N ILE A 58 -13.87 33.77 25.34
CA ILE A 58 -14.75 34.00 26.50
C ILE A 58 -15.15 32.63 27.06
N PRO A 59 -14.74 32.24 28.28
CA PRO A 59 -15.30 31.09 28.97
C PRO A 59 -16.45 31.54 29.86
N ASP A 60 -17.64 30.93 29.73
CA ASP A 60 -18.16 30.00 30.74
C ASP A 60 -19.68 29.73 30.62
N ALA A 61 -20.00 28.52 31.07
CA ALA A 61 -21.19 28.12 31.82
C ALA A 61 -22.54 27.84 31.10
N GLN A 62 -22.83 26.53 31.12
CA GLN A 62 -24.10 25.89 31.47
C GLN A 62 -25.22 25.78 30.42
N GLY A 63 -25.57 24.51 30.14
CA GLY A 63 -26.85 24.11 29.58
C GLY A 63 -26.71 23.15 28.41
N SER A 64 -26.93 21.85 28.66
CA SER A 64 -27.14 20.85 27.62
C SER A 64 -28.49 21.07 26.93
N PRO A 65 -28.53 21.15 25.58
CA PRO A 65 -29.59 20.45 24.86
C PRO A 65 -29.06 19.91 23.51
N LEU A 66 -28.23 18.88 23.52
CA LEU A 66 -27.76 18.21 22.29
C LEU A 66 -28.38 16.82 22.05
N ALA A 67 -29.31 16.37 22.89
CA ALA A 67 -29.92 15.04 22.78
C ALA A 67 -31.18 14.95 21.89
N SER A 68 -31.65 16.05 21.29
CA SER A 68 -32.95 16.07 20.57
C SER A 68 -32.88 16.47 19.09
N ILE A 69 -31.68 16.61 18.48
CA ILE A 69 -31.54 17.01 17.06
C ILE A 69 -31.01 15.88 16.14
N LEU A 70 -30.63 14.72 16.67
CA LEU A 70 -30.05 13.64 15.84
C LEU A 70 -30.94 12.41 15.77
N SER A 71 -31.98 12.48 14.94
CA SER A 71 -32.57 11.28 14.34
C SER A 71 -33.16 11.62 12.96
N PRO A 72 -32.40 11.43 11.85
CA PRO A 72 -33.01 11.45 10.54
C PRO A 72 -33.65 10.08 10.28
N ARG A 73 -34.97 10.04 10.42
CA ARG A 73 -35.80 8.94 9.94
C ARG A 73 -35.64 8.86 8.42
N ILE A 74 -34.96 7.84 7.92
CA ILE A 74 -34.80 7.58 6.48
C ILE A 74 -36.17 7.11 5.96
N GLU A 75 -36.99 8.04 5.52
CA GLU A 75 -38.19 7.71 4.76
C GLU A 75 -37.80 7.39 3.30
N HIS A 76 -38.37 6.31 2.79
CA HIS A 76 -38.14 5.79 1.45
C HIS A 76 -38.58 6.79 0.37
N PHE A 77 -37.65 7.58 -0.15
CA PHE A 77 -37.86 8.33 -1.39
C PHE A 77 -37.63 7.41 -2.60
N ALA A 78 -38.71 7.12 -3.32
CA ALA A 78 -38.63 6.47 -4.63
C ALA A 78 -38.08 7.48 -5.66
N ILE A 79 -36.89 7.22 -6.19
CA ILE A 79 -36.19 8.09 -7.15
C ILE A 79 -36.61 7.72 -8.60
N PRO A 80 -37.04 8.70 -9.43
CA PRO A 80 -37.42 8.47 -10.82
C PRO A 80 -36.30 7.82 -11.66
N ALA A 81 -36.68 6.93 -12.58
CA ALA A 81 -35.76 6.09 -13.35
C ALA A 81 -34.78 6.85 -14.28
N ALA A 82 -35.02 8.13 -14.55
CA ALA A 82 -34.18 8.96 -15.45
C ALA A 82 -32.85 9.42 -14.83
N ILE A 83 -32.68 9.36 -13.50
CA ILE A 83 -31.43 9.73 -12.80
C ILE A 83 -30.41 8.57 -12.80
N ARG A 84 -30.78 7.40 -13.34
CA ARG A 84 -29.97 6.16 -13.27
C ARG A 84 -28.69 6.16 -14.11
N SER A 85 -28.45 7.18 -14.95
CA SER A 85 -27.22 7.36 -15.72
C SER A 85 -26.35 8.54 -15.26
N ASP A 86 -26.71 9.23 -14.17
CA ASP A 86 -25.96 10.37 -13.67
C ASP A 86 -24.84 9.90 -12.73
N SER A 87 -23.60 10.23 -13.08
CA SER A 87 -22.42 10.00 -12.24
C SER A 87 -22.59 10.50 -10.80
N THR A 88 -23.42 11.54 -10.62
CA THR A 88 -23.77 12.10 -9.30
C THR A 88 -24.54 11.09 -8.44
N TYR A 89 -25.52 10.39 -9.03
CA TYR A 89 -26.32 9.39 -8.32
C TYR A 89 -25.50 8.15 -7.97
N GLN A 90 -24.60 7.74 -8.87
CA GLN A 90 -23.69 6.64 -8.62
C GLN A 90 -22.72 6.96 -7.47
N ASN A 91 -22.15 8.17 -7.47
CA ASN A 91 -21.29 8.62 -6.37
C ASN A 91 -22.05 8.71 -5.05
N TYR A 92 -23.28 9.23 -5.03
CA TYR A 92 -24.12 9.23 -3.82
C TYR A 92 -24.40 7.81 -3.30
N THR A 93 -24.67 6.87 -4.21
CA THR A 93 -24.89 5.46 -3.86
C THR A 93 -23.63 4.86 -3.24
N LEU A 94 -22.46 5.07 -3.84
CA LEU A 94 -21.18 4.64 -3.30
C LEU A 94 -20.89 5.28 -1.93
N PHE A 95 -21.20 6.55 -1.75
CA PHE A 95 -21.06 7.22 -0.45
C PHE A 95 -21.91 6.56 0.64
N LYS A 96 -23.16 6.18 0.31
CA LYS A 96 -24.02 5.44 1.23
C LYS A 96 -23.43 4.07 1.59
N TYR A 97 -22.90 3.35 0.61
CA TYR A 97 -22.20 2.08 0.83
C TYR A 97 -20.96 2.24 1.71
N PHE A 98 -20.26 3.38 1.62
CA PHE A 98 -19.15 3.66 2.51
C PHE A 98 -19.59 3.70 3.97
N VAL A 99 -20.60 4.51 4.26
CA VAL A 99 -21.15 4.70 5.60
C VAL A 99 -21.69 3.39 6.17
N SER A 100 -22.38 2.58 5.37
CA SER A 100 -23.01 1.34 5.85
C SER A 100 -22.10 0.13 5.91
N THR A 101 -21.06 0.08 5.08
CA THR A 101 -20.34 -1.19 4.80
C THR A 101 -18.84 -0.99 4.72
N THR A 102 -18.32 -0.17 3.80
CA THR A 102 -16.87 -0.05 3.60
C THR A 102 -16.15 0.46 4.85
N SER A 103 -16.71 1.47 5.53
CA SER A 103 -16.12 2.03 6.76
C SER A 103 -15.92 0.97 7.85
N VAL A 104 -16.84 0.01 7.98
CA VAL A 104 -16.76 -1.08 8.97
C VAL A 104 -15.65 -2.07 8.61
N THR A 105 -15.42 -2.33 7.33
CA THR A 105 -14.37 -3.27 6.89
C THR A 105 -12.98 -2.64 6.82
N LEU A 106 -12.87 -1.30 6.88
CA LEU A 106 -11.57 -0.62 6.88
C LEU A 106 -10.76 -0.86 8.16
N THR A 107 -11.41 -0.88 9.33
CA THR A 107 -10.68 -0.94 10.59
C THR A 107 -10.59 -2.32 11.22
N ILE A 108 -11.54 -3.23 11.00
CA ILE A 108 -11.75 -4.48 11.78
C ILE A 108 -11.91 -4.25 13.30
N SER A 109 -11.45 -3.11 13.81
CA SER A 109 -11.46 -2.75 15.20
C SER A 109 -12.89 -2.77 15.70
N ASN A 110 -13.10 -3.56 16.74
CA ASN A 110 -14.32 -3.50 17.53
C ASN A 110 -14.39 -2.25 18.41
N HIS A 111 -13.38 -1.36 18.33
CA HIS A 111 -13.40 -0.08 19.00
C HIS A 111 -14.50 0.80 18.39
N ASP A 112 -15.55 1.06 19.18
CA ASP A 112 -16.71 1.84 18.75
C ASP A 112 -16.30 3.23 18.26
N ASP A 113 -15.28 3.84 18.86
CA ASP A 113 -14.81 5.14 18.40
C ASP A 113 -14.15 5.09 17.01
N LEU A 114 -13.40 4.03 16.68
CA LEU A 114 -12.86 3.87 15.32
C LEU A 114 -14.00 3.62 14.32
N LYS A 115 -15.00 2.82 14.69
CA LYS A 115 -16.20 2.65 13.85
C LYS A 115 -16.92 3.99 13.65
N HIS A 116 -17.09 4.78 14.70
CA HIS A 116 -17.69 6.12 14.65
C HIS A 116 -16.87 7.07 13.78
N LEU A 117 -15.54 7.04 13.91
CA LEU A 117 -14.62 7.84 13.10
C LEU A 117 -14.83 7.59 11.60
N TRP A 118 -14.79 6.33 11.17
CA TRP A 118 -14.89 5.98 9.76
C TRP A 118 -16.32 6.08 9.21
N SER A 119 -17.34 5.77 10.01
CA SER A 119 -18.73 5.77 9.55
C SER A 119 -19.44 7.13 9.67
N GLN A 120 -18.97 8.05 10.52
CA GLN A 120 -19.65 9.33 10.76
C GLN A 120 -18.72 10.53 10.63
N VAL A 121 -17.58 10.56 11.33
CA VAL A 121 -16.69 11.73 11.37
C VAL A 121 -16.06 12.00 10.00
N ILE A 122 -15.42 10.99 9.39
CA ILE A 122 -14.77 11.13 8.08
C ILE A 122 -15.77 11.49 6.96
N PRO A 123 -16.95 10.86 6.87
CA PRO A 123 -18.02 11.29 5.98
C PRO A 123 -18.44 12.75 6.20
N THR A 124 -18.55 13.18 7.45
CA THR A 124 -18.91 14.57 7.78
C THR A 124 -17.84 15.56 7.31
N LEU A 125 -16.56 15.25 7.54
CA LEU A 125 -15.44 16.05 7.03
C LEU A 125 -15.47 16.13 5.49
N SER A 126 -15.86 15.06 4.81
CA SER A 126 -15.86 15.02 3.35
C SER A 126 -16.81 16.02 2.69
N HIS A 127 -17.86 16.47 3.39
CA HIS A 127 -18.77 17.51 2.88
C HIS A 127 -18.07 18.87 2.70
N ALA A 128 -17.09 19.19 3.53
CA ALA A 128 -16.29 20.42 3.43
C ALA A 128 -15.05 20.25 2.55
N HIS A 129 -14.64 19.01 2.27
CA HIS A 129 -13.36 18.69 1.65
C HIS A 129 -13.56 17.74 0.45
N PRO A 130 -13.74 18.27 -0.78
CA PRO A 130 -14.07 17.47 -1.96
C PRO A 130 -13.06 16.36 -2.29
N PHE A 131 -11.77 16.56 -2.00
CA PHE A 131 -10.74 15.52 -2.20
C PHE A 131 -11.03 14.28 -1.35
N LEU A 132 -11.50 14.47 -0.12
CA LEU A 132 -11.84 13.40 0.82
C LEU A 132 -13.10 12.66 0.35
N TYR A 133 -14.10 13.40 -0.15
CA TYR A 133 -15.28 12.79 -0.75
C TYR A 133 -14.89 11.86 -1.91
N HIS A 134 -14.09 12.33 -2.86
CA HIS A 134 -13.64 11.51 -3.97
C HIS A 134 -12.79 10.30 -3.52
N ALA A 135 -11.95 10.44 -2.49
CA ALA A 135 -11.20 9.32 -1.92
C ALA A 135 -12.13 8.25 -1.31
N ILE A 136 -13.19 8.67 -0.61
CA ILE A 136 -14.24 7.78 -0.08
C ILE A 136 -14.93 7.00 -1.21
N ILE A 137 -15.31 7.69 -2.30
CA ILE A 137 -15.97 7.06 -3.44
C ILE A 137 -15.04 6.04 -4.12
N ALA A 138 -13.78 6.43 -4.37
CA ALA A 138 -12.79 5.56 -4.99
C ALA A 138 -12.56 4.29 -4.16
N MET A 139 -12.36 4.44 -2.85
CA MET A 139 -12.16 3.31 -1.95
C MET A 139 -13.38 2.38 -1.91
N THR A 140 -14.59 2.94 -1.93
CA THR A 140 -15.83 2.15 -1.92
C THR A 140 -16.07 1.42 -3.23
N ALA A 141 -15.79 2.07 -4.35
CA ALA A 141 -15.86 1.42 -5.66
C ALA A 141 -14.87 0.25 -5.75
N SER A 142 -13.64 0.43 -5.23
CA SER A 142 -12.64 -0.63 -5.15
C SER A 142 -13.10 -1.81 -4.28
N HIS A 143 -13.67 -1.52 -3.10
CA HIS A 143 -14.21 -2.52 -2.18
C HIS A 143 -15.32 -3.37 -2.82
N LEU A 144 -16.31 -2.70 -3.42
CA LEU A 144 -17.41 -3.38 -4.11
C LEU A 144 -16.93 -4.14 -5.35
N GLY A 145 -15.99 -3.56 -6.10
CA GLY A 145 -15.36 -4.21 -7.24
C GLY A 145 -14.70 -5.53 -6.83
N LYS A 146 -14.00 -5.56 -5.69
CA LYS A 146 -13.45 -6.79 -5.11
C LYS A 146 -14.54 -7.82 -4.82
N GLN A 147 -15.63 -7.41 -4.17
CA GLN A 147 -16.75 -8.31 -3.84
C GLN A 147 -17.46 -8.89 -5.06
N MET A 148 -17.42 -8.19 -6.20
CA MET A 148 -18.04 -8.65 -7.45
C MET A 148 -17.14 -9.57 -8.28
N ARG A 149 -15.85 -9.74 -7.93
CA ARG A 149 -14.95 -10.61 -8.68
C ARG A 149 -15.43 -12.05 -8.68
N GLY A 150 -15.43 -12.66 -9.86
CA GLY A 150 -15.89 -14.04 -10.04
C GLY A 150 -17.41 -14.20 -10.11
N THR A 151 -18.17 -13.10 -10.03
CA THR A 151 -19.61 -13.10 -10.35
C THR A 151 -19.83 -13.00 -11.86
N SER A 152 -21.01 -13.39 -12.35
CA SER A 152 -21.37 -13.30 -13.77
C SER A 152 -21.60 -11.86 -14.27
N ASP A 153 -21.54 -10.85 -13.38
CA ASP A 153 -21.89 -9.46 -13.68
C ASP A 153 -20.67 -8.60 -14.05
N CYS A 154 -20.00 -9.01 -15.13
CA CYS A 154 -18.81 -8.31 -15.66
C CYS A 154 -19.10 -6.82 -15.98
N GLY A 155 -20.33 -6.49 -16.37
CA GLY A 155 -20.72 -5.10 -16.68
C GLY A 155 -20.66 -4.18 -15.47
N LYS A 156 -21.13 -4.63 -14.29
CA LYS A 156 -21.04 -3.85 -13.06
C LYS A 156 -19.61 -3.71 -12.56
N GLU A 157 -18.79 -4.76 -12.66
CA GLU A 157 -17.38 -4.69 -12.29
C GLU A 157 -16.63 -3.63 -13.11
N ILE A 158 -16.83 -3.61 -14.44
CA ILE A 158 -16.24 -2.61 -15.33
C ILE A 158 -16.71 -1.19 -14.96
N ALA A 159 -18.00 -1.02 -14.66
CA ALA A 159 -18.55 0.28 -14.27
C ALA A 159 -17.96 0.79 -12.94
N LEU A 160 -17.84 -0.09 -11.93
CA LEU A 160 -17.22 0.23 -10.65
C LEU A 160 -15.75 0.61 -10.82
N LYS A 161 -15.01 -0.13 -11.63
CA LYS A 161 -13.60 0.17 -11.94
C LYS A 161 -13.43 1.54 -12.60
N ARG A 162 -14.33 1.92 -13.52
CA ARG A 162 -14.31 3.26 -14.13
C ARG A 162 -14.57 4.36 -13.08
N LEU A 163 -15.55 4.16 -12.20
CA LEU A 163 -15.87 5.11 -11.13
C LEU A 163 -14.72 5.22 -10.13
N GLU A 164 -14.08 4.10 -9.80
CA GLU A 164 -12.89 4.00 -8.96
C GLU A 164 -11.76 4.87 -9.52
N GLU A 165 -11.34 4.61 -10.77
CA GLU A 165 -10.24 5.31 -11.43
C GLU A 165 -10.52 6.82 -11.57
N GLN A 166 -11.75 7.18 -11.96
CA GLN A 166 -12.17 8.58 -12.10
C GLN A 166 -12.11 9.33 -10.76
N ASN A 167 -12.70 8.76 -9.71
CA ASN A 167 -12.75 9.41 -8.40
C ASN A 167 -11.37 9.43 -7.76
N PHE A 168 -10.54 8.40 -7.92
CA PHE A 168 -9.18 8.42 -7.39
C PHE A 168 -8.32 9.50 -8.05
N ALA A 169 -8.41 9.65 -9.37
CA ALA A 169 -7.70 10.70 -10.10
C ALA A 169 -8.11 12.11 -9.61
N GLU A 170 -9.40 12.35 -9.42
CA GLU A 170 -9.89 13.64 -8.91
C GLU A 170 -9.50 13.87 -7.44
N ALA A 171 -9.57 12.84 -6.59
CA ALA A 171 -9.11 12.90 -5.20
C ALA A 171 -7.64 13.33 -5.13
N MET A 172 -6.78 12.67 -5.91
CA MET A 172 -5.34 12.97 -5.96
C MET A 172 -5.06 14.39 -6.45
N LYS A 173 -5.74 14.82 -7.52
CA LYS A 173 -5.61 16.18 -8.06
C LYS A 173 -6.01 17.25 -7.05
N LEU A 174 -7.12 17.05 -6.35
CA LEU A 174 -7.61 18.00 -5.35
C LEU A 174 -6.75 17.97 -4.07
N LEU A 175 -6.30 16.80 -3.63
CA LEU A 175 -5.40 16.65 -2.49
C LEU A 175 -4.06 17.37 -2.74
N GLN A 176 -3.49 17.22 -3.94
CA GLN A 176 -2.28 17.95 -4.34
C GLN A 176 -2.48 19.48 -4.33
N ARG A 177 -3.65 19.96 -4.77
CA ARG A 177 -3.98 21.39 -4.70
C ARG A 177 -4.02 21.88 -3.25
N GLN A 178 -4.57 21.08 -2.34
CA GLN A 178 -4.63 21.42 -0.92
C GLN A 178 -3.25 21.46 -0.26
N PHE A 179 -2.37 20.51 -0.58
CA PHE A 179 -0.97 20.58 -0.13
C PHE A 179 -0.27 21.86 -0.60
N ARG A 180 -0.55 22.31 -1.83
CA ARG A 180 0.02 23.57 -2.37
C ARG A 180 -0.57 24.84 -1.74
N SER A 181 -1.83 24.81 -1.32
CA SER A 181 -2.45 25.95 -0.62
C SER A 181 -2.03 26.08 0.84
N GLY A 182 -1.30 25.10 1.37
CA GLY A 182 -0.83 25.08 2.75
C GLY A 182 -1.71 24.22 3.66
N LEU A 183 -1.04 23.57 4.61
CA LEU A 183 -1.66 22.82 5.69
C LEU A 183 -1.93 23.74 6.88
N ASN A 184 -3.11 23.60 7.49
CA ASN A 184 -3.51 24.35 8.67
C ASN A 184 -4.39 23.50 9.58
N GLN A 185 -4.71 24.04 10.76
CA GLN A 185 -5.54 23.34 11.76
C GLN A 185 -6.92 22.96 11.23
N VAL A 186 -7.49 23.73 10.30
CA VAL A 186 -8.84 23.48 9.75
C VAL A 186 -8.85 22.30 8.77
N ASN A 187 -7.84 22.17 7.92
CA ASN A 187 -7.80 21.14 6.88
C ASN A 187 -6.97 19.90 7.24
N CYS A 188 -6.13 19.95 8.27
CA CYS A 188 -5.18 18.87 8.58
C CYS A 188 -5.85 17.52 8.83
N HIS A 189 -7.01 17.50 9.50
CA HIS A 189 -7.75 16.25 9.78
C HIS A 189 -8.29 15.60 8.50
N ALA A 190 -8.89 16.41 7.62
CA ALA A 190 -9.40 15.91 6.35
C ALA A 190 -8.26 15.48 5.43
N MET A 191 -7.16 16.24 5.41
CA MET A 191 -5.95 15.91 4.65
C MET A 191 -5.35 14.59 5.11
N PHE A 192 -5.27 14.38 6.42
CA PHE A 192 -4.79 13.14 7.01
C PHE A 192 -5.71 11.96 6.66
N ALA A 193 -7.02 12.08 6.89
CA ALA A 193 -7.98 11.01 6.55
C ALA A 193 -7.99 10.70 5.05
N GLY A 194 -7.93 11.72 4.19
CA GLY A 194 -7.86 11.57 2.74
C GLY A 194 -6.59 10.86 2.31
N ASN A 195 -5.45 11.22 2.93
CA ASN A 195 -4.18 10.53 2.71
C ASN A 195 -4.27 9.06 3.11
N CYS A 196 -4.81 8.73 4.30
CA CYS A 196 -5.01 7.34 4.72
C CYS A 196 -5.83 6.54 3.70
N LEU A 197 -6.96 7.09 3.22
CA LEU A 197 -7.78 6.43 2.19
C LEU A 197 -7.03 6.25 0.86
N CYS A 198 -6.28 7.26 0.42
CA CYS A 198 -5.46 7.15 -0.78
C CYS A 198 -4.38 6.07 -0.63
N ILE A 199 -3.76 5.95 0.54
CA ILE A 199 -2.77 4.91 0.84
C ILE A 199 -3.44 3.54 0.78
N MET A 200 -4.54 3.34 1.51
CA MET A 200 -5.27 2.06 1.50
C MET A 200 -5.69 1.67 0.08
N TYR A 201 -6.16 2.64 -0.71
CA TYR A 201 -6.51 2.44 -2.12
C TYR A 201 -5.30 2.03 -2.97
N LEU A 202 -4.17 2.73 -2.85
CA LEU A 202 -2.97 2.43 -3.63
C LEU A 202 -2.38 1.06 -3.26
N VAL A 203 -2.52 0.66 -2.01
CA VAL A 203 -2.15 -0.69 -1.55
C VAL A 203 -3.14 -1.73 -2.10
N SER A 204 -4.45 -1.45 -2.16
CA SER A 204 -5.47 -2.39 -2.66
C SER A 204 -5.46 -2.59 -4.17
N ARG A 205 -4.88 -1.64 -4.90
CA ARG A 205 -4.89 -1.63 -6.36
C ARG A 205 -4.11 -2.83 -6.90
N ARG A 206 -4.84 -3.80 -7.47
CA ARG A 206 -4.22 -4.94 -8.17
C ARG A 206 -3.71 -4.52 -9.56
N ARG A 207 -2.49 -4.94 -9.89
CA ARG A 207 -1.93 -4.78 -11.23
C ARG A 207 -2.80 -5.54 -12.23
N GLN A 208 -3.13 -4.90 -13.34
CA GLN A 208 -3.78 -5.61 -14.45
C GLN A 208 -2.73 -6.50 -15.13
N ALA A 209 -3.04 -7.80 -15.23
CA ALA A 209 -2.18 -8.82 -15.84
C ALA A 209 -1.76 -8.51 -17.29
N ASN A 210 -2.46 -7.58 -17.95
CA ASN A 210 -2.25 -7.23 -19.35
C ASN A 210 -1.12 -6.21 -19.58
N SER A 211 -0.49 -5.68 -18.52
CA SER A 211 0.70 -4.84 -18.68
C SER A 211 1.91 -5.72 -19.00
N SER A 212 2.22 -5.84 -20.28
CA SER A 212 3.31 -6.66 -20.86
C SER A 212 4.73 -6.31 -20.38
N ARG A 213 4.87 -5.35 -19.47
CA ARG A 213 6.12 -5.02 -18.77
C ARG A 213 5.84 -4.96 -17.28
N SER A 214 6.44 -5.85 -16.52
CA SER A 214 6.33 -5.98 -15.06
C SER A 214 7.19 -4.95 -14.30
N THR A 215 7.07 -3.68 -14.64
CA THR A 215 7.75 -2.60 -13.89
C THR A 215 7.24 -2.53 -12.46
N LEU A 216 8.08 -2.72 -11.44
CA LEU A 216 7.71 -2.59 -10.02
C LEU A 216 6.90 -1.29 -9.76
N ASP A 217 5.69 -1.40 -9.22
CA ASP A 217 4.82 -0.25 -8.96
C ASP A 217 5.07 0.32 -7.55
N MET A 218 5.93 1.33 -7.48
CA MET A 218 6.27 2.03 -6.23
C MET A 218 5.35 3.23 -5.95
N SER A 219 4.24 3.39 -6.69
CA SER A 219 3.40 4.60 -6.56
C SER A 219 2.85 4.81 -5.14
N TRP A 220 2.52 3.73 -4.43
CA TRP A 220 2.00 3.77 -3.07
C TRP A 220 3.05 4.23 -2.05
N SER A 221 4.27 3.68 -2.10
CA SER A 221 5.34 4.01 -1.15
C SER A 221 5.85 5.43 -1.38
N LEU A 222 5.97 5.84 -2.64
CA LEU A 222 6.27 7.23 -3.00
C LEU A 222 5.16 8.20 -2.57
N HIS A 223 3.89 7.79 -2.69
CA HIS A 223 2.77 8.59 -2.20
C HIS A 223 2.86 8.80 -0.69
N ILE A 224 2.95 7.73 0.10
CA ILE A 224 3.06 7.79 1.57
C ILE A 224 4.18 8.74 1.98
N ARG A 225 5.37 8.60 1.39
CA ARG A 225 6.54 9.41 1.74
C ARG A 225 6.29 10.90 1.49
N ARG A 226 5.73 11.25 0.32
CA ARG A 226 5.48 12.65 -0.06
C ARG A 226 4.41 13.31 0.79
N THR A 227 3.29 12.62 0.98
CA THR A 227 2.13 13.20 1.67
C THR A 227 2.31 13.25 3.16
N THR A 228 2.88 12.20 3.75
CA THR A 228 3.04 12.13 5.21
C THR A 228 4.19 13.01 5.69
N GLY A 229 5.26 13.13 4.90
CA GLY A 229 6.31 14.14 5.18
C GLY A 229 5.75 15.56 5.22
N SER A 230 4.79 15.87 4.33
CA SER A 230 4.10 17.17 4.34
C SER A 230 3.22 17.33 5.60
N LEU A 231 2.56 16.27 6.05
CA LEU A 231 1.68 16.27 7.23
C LEU A 231 2.44 16.31 8.57
N HIS A 232 3.75 16.04 8.58
CA HIS A 232 4.54 15.96 9.81
C HIS A 232 4.43 17.21 10.69
N SER A 233 4.47 18.40 10.08
CA SER A 233 4.31 19.68 10.79
C SER A 233 2.95 19.85 11.48
N THR A 234 1.93 19.11 11.03
CA THR A 234 0.57 19.17 11.55
C THR A 234 0.21 18.05 12.52
N ILE A 235 1.13 17.11 12.78
CA ILE A 235 0.89 15.98 13.69
C ILE A 235 0.31 16.42 15.05
N PRO A 236 0.81 17.48 15.72
CA PRO A 236 0.23 17.93 16.99
C PRO A 236 -1.26 18.27 16.86
N PHE A 237 -1.62 19.01 15.82
CA PHE A 237 -3.04 19.33 15.55
C PHE A 237 -3.85 18.08 15.26
N ILE A 238 -3.31 17.14 14.47
CA ILE A 238 -3.99 15.89 14.12
C ILE A 238 -4.28 15.07 15.38
N ILE A 239 -3.30 14.93 16.27
CA ILE A 239 -3.41 14.22 17.57
C ILE A 239 -4.50 14.84 18.44
N ASP A 240 -4.57 16.17 18.51
CA ASP A 240 -5.52 16.88 19.37
C ASP A 240 -6.96 16.89 18.82
N GLY A 241 -7.18 16.44 17.58
CA GLY A 241 -8.49 16.51 16.95
C GLY A 241 -9.14 15.15 16.65
N PRO A 242 -10.22 15.15 15.86
CA PRO A 242 -11.14 14.02 15.78
C PRO A 242 -10.56 12.78 15.12
N VAL A 243 -9.48 12.91 14.34
CA VAL A 243 -8.77 11.78 13.71
C VAL A 243 -7.53 11.38 14.50
N GLY A 244 -7.25 12.02 15.63
CA GLY A 244 -6.04 11.80 16.43
C GLY A 244 -5.90 10.37 16.92
N MET A 245 -7.02 9.67 17.08
CA MET A 245 -7.01 8.27 17.48
C MET A 245 -6.38 7.30 16.48
N LEU A 246 -6.29 7.68 15.21
CA LEU A 246 -5.51 6.94 14.22
C LEU A 246 -3.99 7.05 14.46
N LEU A 247 -3.55 8.04 15.24
CA LEU A 247 -2.16 8.28 15.62
C LEU A 247 -1.87 7.90 17.09
N THR A 248 -2.80 8.10 18.02
CA THR A 248 -2.57 7.85 19.45
C THR A 248 -2.56 6.37 19.82
N GLU A 249 -2.98 5.47 18.92
CA GLU A 249 -2.72 4.02 19.04
C GLU A 249 -1.25 3.66 18.74
N TYR A 250 -0.33 4.63 18.70
CA TYR A 250 1.09 4.34 18.68
C TYR A 250 1.45 3.58 19.97
N PRO A 251 1.83 2.30 19.91
CA PRO A 251 2.49 1.70 21.05
C PRO A 251 3.77 2.50 21.26
N PRO A 252 4.17 2.79 22.51
CA PRO A 252 5.50 3.32 22.74
C PRO A 252 6.46 2.41 21.97
N MET A 253 7.27 3.02 21.08
CA MET A 253 8.23 2.30 20.23
C MET A 253 8.78 1.13 21.02
N PRO A 254 8.68 -0.12 20.50
CA PRO A 254 9.02 -1.30 21.27
C PRO A 254 10.32 -1.03 21.99
N SER A 255 10.25 -0.97 23.33
CA SER A 255 11.42 -0.62 24.12
C SER A 255 12.57 -1.53 23.69
N ASN A 256 13.82 -1.07 23.70
CA ASN A 256 14.97 -1.81 23.18
C ASN A 256 15.11 -3.27 23.67
N GLY A 257 14.34 -3.70 24.67
CA GLY A 257 14.23 -5.07 25.15
C GLY A 257 13.15 -5.94 24.49
N THR A 258 12.46 -5.50 23.43
CA THR A 258 11.43 -6.33 22.79
C THR A 258 12.11 -7.46 22.01
N VAL A 259 11.93 -8.69 22.50
CA VAL A 259 12.61 -9.88 21.98
C VAL A 259 11.81 -10.40 20.79
N LEU A 260 12.33 -10.20 19.58
CA LEU A 260 11.87 -10.88 18.37
C LEU A 260 11.82 -12.40 18.59
N CYS A 261 10.87 -13.08 17.96
CA CYS A 261 10.94 -14.53 17.88
C CYS A 261 12.27 -14.97 17.25
N ARG A 262 12.71 -16.20 17.50
CA ARG A 262 13.99 -16.72 17.00
C ARG A 262 14.15 -16.53 15.49
N GLN A 263 13.08 -16.76 14.72
CA GLN A 263 13.06 -16.60 13.27
C GLN A 263 13.19 -15.14 12.85
N GLY A 264 12.50 -14.23 13.55
CA GLY A 264 12.70 -12.79 13.36
C GLY A 264 14.15 -12.40 13.62
N GLN A 265 14.77 -12.92 14.69
CA GLN A 265 16.19 -12.66 14.99
C GLN A 265 17.11 -13.16 13.87
N GLU A 266 16.92 -14.40 13.41
CA GLU A 266 17.71 -15.00 12.33
C GLU A 266 17.54 -14.21 11.01
N LEU A 267 16.31 -13.81 10.67
CA LEU A 267 16.02 -12.99 9.50
C LEU A 267 16.72 -11.63 9.58
N PHE A 268 16.57 -10.91 10.69
CA PHE A 268 17.20 -9.59 10.83
C PHE A 268 18.71 -9.70 10.92
N GLN A 269 19.26 -10.76 11.51
CA GLN A 269 20.69 -11.02 11.48
C GLN A 269 21.19 -11.15 10.04
N LYS A 270 20.48 -11.90 9.19
CA LYS A 270 20.82 -11.98 7.76
C LYS A 270 20.71 -10.62 7.08
N LEU A 271 19.64 -9.85 7.32
CA LEU A 271 19.46 -8.52 6.72
C LEU A 271 20.53 -7.53 7.18
N PHE A 272 21.00 -7.63 8.42
CA PHE A 272 22.14 -6.85 8.90
C PHE A 272 23.44 -7.27 8.22
N THR A 273 23.67 -8.58 8.03
CA THR A 273 24.80 -9.06 7.24
C THR A 273 24.76 -8.49 5.83
N LEU A 274 23.60 -8.42 5.18
CA LEU A 274 23.44 -7.80 3.87
C LEU A 274 23.86 -6.32 3.85
N CYS A 275 23.70 -5.62 4.98
CA CYS A 275 24.11 -4.23 5.17
C CYS A 275 25.58 -4.06 5.60
N SER A 276 26.31 -5.14 5.86
CA SER A 276 27.70 -5.10 6.34
C SER A 276 28.67 -5.93 5.51
N ASP A 277 28.19 -6.68 4.53
CA ASP A 277 29.02 -7.56 3.71
C ASP A 277 29.63 -6.79 2.53
N PHE A 278 30.93 -6.52 2.67
CA PHE A 278 31.75 -5.82 1.68
C PHE A 278 32.41 -6.78 0.67
N ASP A 279 32.52 -8.07 1.01
CA ASP A 279 33.44 -8.99 0.34
C ASP A 279 32.74 -10.10 -0.47
N SER A 280 31.49 -10.46 -0.14
CA SER A 280 30.81 -11.63 -0.75
C SER A 280 30.08 -11.36 -2.07
N LEU A 281 29.95 -10.09 -2.47
CA LEU A 281 29.15 -9.65 -3.62
C LEU A 281 30.04 -9.08 -4.71
N GLY A 282 29.65 -9.25 -5.99
CA GLY A 282 30.43 -8.75 -7.14
C GLY A 282 30.86 -7.28 -7.03
N SER A 283 31.87 -6.88 -7.82
CA SER A 283 32.58 -5.59 -7.66
C SER A 283 31.68 -4.34 -7.58
N GLU A 284 30.53 -4.33 -8.25
CA GLU A 284 29.58 -3.21 -8.24
C GLU A 284 28.78 -3.12 -6.93
N ALA A 285 28.34 -4.26 -6.41
CA ALA A 285 27.67 -4.33 -5.11
C ALA A 285 28.66 -4.07 -3.96
N ALA A 286 29.90 -4.54 -4.04
CA ALA A 286 30.94 -4.15 -3.08
C ALA A 286 31.18 -2.62 -3.10
N GLN A 287 31.20 -2.02 -4.30
CA GLN A 287 31.38 -0.57 -4.45
C GLN A 287 30.23 0.26 -3.86
N GLU A 288 28.99 -0.22 -3.94
CA GLU A 288 27.85 0.45 -3.31
C GLU A 288 28.01 0.58 -1.80
N MET A 289 28.59 -0.43 -1.12
CA MET A 289 28.77 -0.41 0.34
C MET A 289 29.94 0.44 0.80
N ASN A 290 30.88 0.77 -0.11
CA ASN A 290 31.98 1.70 0.19
C ASN A 290 31.47 3.14 0.43
N ASP A 291 30.25 3.45 -0.02
CA ASP A 291 29.57 4.69 0.32
C ASP A 291 28.95 4.57 1.73
N ILE A 292 29.58 5.25 2.70
CA ILE A 292 29.18 5.21 4.11
C ILE A 292 27.73 5.69 4.32
N ASP A 293 27.25 6.62 3.49
CA ASP A 293 25.91 7.17 3.61
C ASP A 293 24.86 6.16 3.11
N VAL A 294 25.19 5.39 2.07
CA VAL A 294 24.34 4.29 1.58
C VAL A 294 24.28 3.15 2.59
N ALA A 295 25.43 2.72 3.13
CA ALA A 295 25.50 1.68 4.15
C ALA A 295 24.70 2.07 5.41
N SER A 296 24.88 3.31 5.87
CA SER A 296 24.11 3.88 7.00
C SER A 296 22.61 3.94 6.69
N ALA A 297 22.24 4.29 5.45
CA ALA A 297 20.85 4.32 5.02
C ALA A 297 20.19 2.93 5.04
N TYR A 298 20.89 1.90 4.56
CA TYR A 298 20.42 0.51 4.62
C TYR A 298 20.28 0.03 6.06
N TYR A 299 21.29 0.24 6.90
CA TYR A 299 21.22 -0.13 8.31
C TYR A 299 20.04 0.52 9.03
N THR A 300 19.86 1.84 8.85
CA THR A 300 18.73 2.59 9.43
C THR A 300 17.39 2.03 8.95
N THR A 301 17.28 1.71 7.67
CA THR A 301 16.06 1.14 7.08
C THR A 301 15.75 -0.24 7.66
N VAL A 302 16.75 -1.11 7.79
CA VAL A 302 16.58 -2.44 8.41
C VAL A 302 16.17 -2.32 9.88
N CYS A 303 16.73 -1.38 10.64
CA CYS A 303 16.30 -1.09 12.01
C CYS A 303 14.82 -0.67 12.08
N ARG A 304 14.34 0.13 11.12
CA ARG A 304 12.90 0.49 11.05
C ARG A 304 12.03 -0.68 10.66
N LEU A 305 12.47 -1.50 9.70
CA LEU A 305 11.77 -2.71 9.30
C LEU A 305 11.64 -3.68 10.49
N LYS A 306 12.66 -3.75 11.34
CA LYS A 306 12.63 -4.50 12.60
C LYS A 306 11.53 -4.03 13.53
N VAL A 307 11.29 -2.71 13.63
CA VAL A 307 10.17 -2.17 14.41
C VAL A 307 8.84 -2.63 13.82
N VAL A 308 8.63 -2.50 12.50
CA VAL A 308 7.42 -2.97 11.82
C VAL A 308 7.17 -4.45 12.09
N TRP A 309 8.20 -5.27 11.96
CA TRP A 309 8.13 -6.71 12.18
C TRP A 309 7.82 -7.05 13.64
N THR A 310 8.46 -6.37 14.59
CA THR A 310 8.21 -6.58 16.03
C THR A 310 6.77 -6.22 16.38
N THR A 311 6.29 -5.06 15.91
CA THR A 311 4.88 -4.65 16.08
C THR A 311 3.93 -5.66 15.46
N MET A 312 4.28 -6.22 14.29
CA MET A 312 3.52 -7.30 13.68
C MET A 312 3.48 -8.51 14.62
N GLU A 313 4.63 -9.07 15.05
CA GLU A 313 4.67 -10.21 15.98
C GLU A 313 3.88 -9.99 17.28
N GLU A 314 3.98 -8.80 17.88
CA GLU A 314 3.24 -8.43 19.09
C GLU A 314 1.74 -8.38 18.88
N CYS A 315 1.32 -7.79 17.76
CA CYS A 315 -0.05 -7.90 17.29
C CYS A 315 -0.38 -9.39 17.21
N LEU A 316 0.20 -10.10 16.26
CA LEU A 316 -0.03 -11.53 16.01
C LEU A 316 -0.19 -12.40 17.27
N LYS A 317 0.71 -12.24 18.25
CA LYS A 317 0.62 -12.91 19.56
C LYS A 317 -0.61 -12.50 20.36
N SER A 318 -0.89 -11.20 20.48
CA SER A 318 -2.06 -10.69 21.20
C SER A 318 -3.38 -11.19 20.63
N ALA A 319 -3.46 -11.46 19.33
CA ALA A 319 -4.68 -11.99 18.71
C ALA A 319 -4.85 -13.49 18.96
N SER A 320 -3.74 -14.24 18.94
CA SER A 320 -3.74 -15.65 19.34
C SER A 320 -4.26 -15.79 20.78
N ASP A 321 -3.75 -14.94 21.69
CA ASP A 321 -4.16 -14.93 23.10
C ASP A 321 -5.65 -14.54 23.26
N ALA A 322 -6.14 -13.56 22.49
CA ALA A 322 -7.55 -13.15 22.53
C ALA A 322 -8.51 -14.24 22.01
N SER A 323 -8.11 -14.96 20.95
CA SER A 323 -8.86 -16.09 20.40
C SER A 323 -9.05 -17.21 21.43
N LEU A 324 -7.98 -17.55 22.17
CA LEU A 324 -8.02 -18.54 23.25
C LEU A 324 -8.96 -18.17 24.39
N LEU A 325 -9.12 -16.87 24.66
CA LEU A 325 -9.95 -16.36 25.75
C LEU A 325 -11.43 -16.16 25.37
N GLY A 326 -11.81 -16.42 24.11
CA GLY A 326 -13.16 -16.15 23.62
C GLY A 326 -13.58 -14.67 23.75
N ALA A 327 -12.60 -13.77 23.90
CA ALA A 327 -12.85 -12.36 24.11
C ALA A 327 -13.13 -11.71 22.75
N SER A 328 -14.32 -11.12 22.57
CA SER A 328 -14.68 -10.36 21.37
C SER A 328 -13.90 -9.03 21.23
N TYR A 329 -12.95 -8.76 22.12
CA TYR A 329 -12.27 -7.49 22.28
C TYR A 329 -10.84 -7.57 21.75
N ILE A 330 -10.71 -7.38 20.44
CA ILE A 330 -9.44 -7.05 19.79
C ILE A 330 -9.29 -5.52 19.86
N THR A 331 -8.78 -4.99 20.97
CA THR A 331 -8.84 -3.55 21.30
C THR A 331 -7.58 -2.75 20.94
N ARG A 332 -6.49 -3.37 20.48
CA ARG A 332 -5.17 -2.69 20.31
C ARG A 332 -4.49 -2.81 18.95
N PHE A 333 -5.19 -3.34 17.95
CA PHE A 333 -4.51 -4.20 16.98
C PHE A 333 -4.21 -3.63 15.59
N PRO A 334 -5.02 -2.73 15.00
CA PRO A 334 -4.76 -2.28 13.62
C PRO A 334 -3.97 -0.97 13.53
N GLY A 335 -4.21 0.00 14.43
CA GLY A 335 -3.63 1.34 14.32
C GLY A 335 -2.12 1.33 14.47
N SER A 336 -1.61 0.61 15.47
CA SER A 336 -0.18 0.50 15.80
C SER A 336 0.68 0.05 14.62
N LEU A 337 0.24 -0.99 13.91
CA LEU A 337 0.98 -1.61 12.84
C LEU A 337 0.88 -0.83 11.54
N PHE A 338 -0.30 -0.30 11.21
CA PHE A 338 -0.44 0.64 10.11
C PHE A 338 0.47 1.84 10.33
N SER A 339 0.46 2.39 11.54
CA SER A 339 1.30 3.52 11.92
C SER A 339 2.80 3.19 11.82
N ALA A 340 3.24 2.02 12.29
CA ALA A 340 4.63 1.56 12.15
C ALA A 340 5.05 1.44 10.67
N MET A 341 4.15 0.97 9.80
CA MET A 341 4.42 0.89 8.36
C MET A 341 4.51 2.27 7.71
N ILE A 342 3.63 3.21 8.10
CA ILE A 342 3.73 4.60 7.66
C ILE A 342 5.04 5.22 8.15
N ASP A 343 5.40 5.02 9.42
CA ASP A 343 6.66 5.48 10.02
C ASP A 343 7.89 4.95 9.26
N PHE A 344 7.89 3.65 8.92
CA PHE A 344 8.93 3.06 8.10
C PHE A 344 9.10 3.84 6.79
N VAL A 345 8.01 4.13 6.08
CA VAL A 345 8.10 4.77 4.77
C VAL A 345 8.56 6.22 4.87
N VAL A 346 8.05 6.94 5.87
CA VAL A 346 8.32 8.37 6.08
C VAL A 346 9.74 8.63 6.55
N HIS A 347 10.19 7.83 7.50
CA HIS A 347 11.45 8.08 8.19
C HIS A 347 12.60 7.19 7.70
N SER A 348 12.35 6.32 6.72
CA SER A 348 13.45 5.68 5.97
C SER A 348 14.26 6.75 5.23
N PRO A 349 15.61 6.67 5.26
CA PRO A 349 16.46 7.70 4.67
C PRO A 349 16.17 7.94 3.17
N PRO A 350 16.25 9.19 2.68
CA PRO A 350 16.08 9.51 1.27
C PRO A 350 16.99 8.71 0.33
N ILE A 351 18.21 8.44 0.78
CA ILE A 351 19.22 7.67 0.03
C ILE A 351 18.72 6.24 -0.23
N PHE A 352 18.11 5.58 0.77
CA PHE A 352 17.53 4.25 0.59
C PHE A 352 16.49 4.26 -0.54
N TRP A 353 15.54 5.20 -0.49
CA TRP A 353 14.50 5.30 -1.52
C TRP A 353 15.05 5.63 -2.90
N SER A 354 16.08 6.48 -3.00
CA SER A 354 16.78 6.71 -4.26
C SER A 354 17.38 5.42 -4.82
N ARG A 355 17.89 4.54 -3.95
CA ARG A 355 18.41 3.22 -4.36
C ARG A 355 17.30 2.26 -4.76
N VAL A 356 16.13 2.29 -4.11
CA VAL A 356 14.94 1.53 -4.55
C VAL A 356 14.49 2.01 -5.94
N GLU A 357 14.43 3.33 -6.19
CA GLU A 357 14.08 3.90 -7.49
C GLU A 357 15.10 3.54 -8.60
N GLN A 358 16.39 3.49 -8.24
CA GLN A 358 17.47 3.02 -9.10
C GLN A 358 17.51 1.50 -9.27
N LYS A 359 16.59 0.76 -8.63
CA LYS A 359 16.50 -0.70 -8.68
C LYS A 359 17.77 -1.39 -8.17
N SER A 360 18.44 -0.79 -7.18
CA SER A 360 19.57 -1.43 -6.51
C SER A 360 19.11 -2.76 -5.89
N PRO A 361 19.79 -3.89 -6.17
CA PRO A 361 19.38 -5.19 -5.66
C PRO A 361 19.22 -5.26 -4.14
N ARG A 362 20.15 -4.66 -3.38
CA ARG A 362 20.06 -4.62 -1.91
C ARG A 362 18.84 -3.85 -1.42
N ALA A 363 18.59 -2.68 -2.00
CA ALA A 363 17.44 -1.86 -1.64
C ALA A 363 16.12 -2.58 -1.97
N LEU A 364 16.06 -3.27 -3.11
CA LEU A 364 14.90 -4.07 -3.52
C LEU A 364 14.65 -5.26 -2.59
N VAL A 365 15.70 -5.94 -2.09
CA VAL A 365 15.55 -7.01 -1.09
C VAL A 365 14.98 -6.46 0.21
N ILE A 366 15.50 -5.35 0.74
CA ILE A 366 14.97 -4.73 1.97
C ILE A 366 13.49 -4.32 1.75
N TYR A 367 13.17 -3.75 0.60
CA TYR A 367 11.80 -3.39 0.22
C TYR A 367 10.87 -4.60 0.04
N ALA A 368 11.40 -5.74 -0.43
CA ALA A 368 10.66 -7.00 -0.51
C ALA A 368 10.14 -7.44 0.86
N TYR A 369 10.98 -7.36 1.90
CA TYR A 369 10.57 -7.72 3.27
C TYR A 369 9.55 -6.77 3.87
N LEU A 370 9.59 -5.47 3.53
CA LEU A 370 8.48 -4.57 3.87
C LEU A 370 7.17 -5.05 3.24
N SER A 371 7.21 -5.44 1.98
CA SER A 371 6.04 -5.95 1.25
C SER A 371 5.49 -7.21 1.94
N VAL A 372 6.36 -8.14 2.32
CA VAL A 372 5.97 -9.34 3.11
C VAL A 372 5.27 -8.95 4.42
N CYS A 373 5.74 -7.92 5.13
CA CYS A 373 5.06 -7.44 6.34
C CYS A 373 3.63 -7.00 6.02
N TRP A 374 3.39 -6.25 4.94
CA TRP A 374 2.04 -5.81 4.55
C TRP A 374 1.06 -6.96 4.32
N GLU A 375 1.51 -8.00 3.61
CA GLU A 375 0.69 -9.18 3.32
C GLU A 375 0.49 -10.04 4.56
N GLY A 376 1.54 -10.17 5.37
CA GLY A 376 1.46 -10.91 6.63
C GLY A 376 0.38 -10.39 7.54
N VAL A 377 0.21 -9.07 7.57
CA VAL A 377 -0.85 -8.41 8.31
C VAL A 377 -2.23 -8.72 7.75
N GLY A 378 -2.41 -8.61 6.43
CA GLY A 378 -3.69 -8.94 5.78
C GLY A 378 -4.14 -10.37 6.07
N HIS A 379 -3.24 -11.33 5.92
CA HIS A 379 -3.50 -12.74 6.21
C HIS A 379 -3.84 -12.99 7.68
N SER A 380 -3.09 -12.38 8.57
CA SER A 380 -3.31 -12.54 10.00
C SER A 380 -4.67 -11.99 10.42
N PHE A 381 -5.09 -10.87 9.84
CA PHE A 381 -6.43 -10.36 10.06
C PHE A 381 -7.52 -11.27 9.52
N LYS A 382 -7.34 -11.85 8.33
CA LYS A 382 -8.26 -12.84 7.78
C LYS A 382 -8.41 -14.07 8.68
N LEU A 383 -7.33 -14.49 9.33
CA LEU A 383 -7.37 -15.57 10.31
C LEU A 383 -8.19 -15.18 11.55
N ILE A 384 -7.93 -13.99 12.08
CA ILE A 384 -8.59 -13.47 13.28
C ILE A 384 -10.09 -13.24 13.05
N SER A 385 -10.49 -12.82 11.85
CA SER A 385 -11.89 -12.63 11.47
C SER A 385 -12.65 -13.96 11.26
N GLY A 386 -12.00 -15.11 11.47
CA GLY A 386 -12.58 -16.43 11.24
C GLY A 386 -12.77 -16.72 9.75
N GLY A 387 -11.86 -16.22 8.90
CA GLY A 387 -11.89 -16.39 7.46
C GLY A 387 -12.94 -15.53 6.76
N ARG A 388 -13.69 -14.68 7.47
CA ARG A 388 -14.55 -13.69 6.84
C ARG A 388 -13.67 -12.70 6.09
N ASP A 389 -14.09 -12.29 4.88
CA ASP A 389 -13.44 -11.19 4.13
C ASP A 389 -13.62 -9.81 4.81
N GLU A 390 -13.85 -9.82 6.12
CA GLU A 390 -13.98 -8.68 7.00
C GLU A 390 -12.59 -8.21 7.42
N GLY A 391 -12.03 -7.44 6.50
CA GLY A 391 -11.14 -6.33 6.75
C GLY A 391 -9.66 -6.54 6.49
N TRP A 392 -8.97 -5.39 6.40
CA TRP A 392 -7.66 -5.22 5.75
C TRP A 392 -7.60 -5.89 4.37
N TRP A 393 -8.78 -6.06 3.74
CA TRP A 393 -8.95 -6.61 2.41
C TRP A 393 -8.15 -5.85 1.35
N TRP A 394 -7.77 -4.61 1.68
CA TRP A 394 -7.00 -3.69 0.88
C TRP A 394 -5.49 -3.97 0.92
N THR A 395 -4.98 -4.85 1.77
CA THR A 395 -3.58 -5.33 1.69
C THR A 395 -3.42 -6.62 0.90
N GLU A 396 -4.52 -7.33 0.61
CA GLU A 396 -4.49 -8.69 0.06
C GLU A 396 -3.93 -8.78 -1.37
N GLY A 397 -2.86 -9.58 -1.51
CA GLY A 397 -2.17 -9.84 -2.76
C GLY A 397 -1.15 -8.77 -3.13
N ARG A 398 -0.92 -7.77 -2.26
CA ARG A 398 0.07 -6.71 -2.51
C ARG A 398 1.49 -7.27 -2.50
N ALA A 399 1.87 -8.08 -1.51
CA ALA A 399 3.22 -8.63 -1.47
C ALA A 399 3.48 -9.52 -2.67
N ALA A 400 2.53 -10.38 -3.05
CA ALA A 400 2.70 -11.24 -4.21
C ALA A 400 3.00 -10.43 -5.48
N MET A 401 2.33 -9.28 -5.67
CA MET A 401 2.60 -8.39 -6.80
C MET A 401 3.96 -7.69 -6.70
N ASP A 402 4.28 -7.14 -5.53
CA ASP A 402 5.55 -6.42 -5.32
C ASP A 402 6.74 -7.36 -5.43
N LEU A 403 6.68 -8.52 -4.80
CA LEU A 403 7.73 -9.54 -4.85
C LEU A 403 7.90 -10.09 -6.28
N GLN A 404 6.83 -10.25 -7.05
CA GLN A 404 6.94 -10.65 -8.46
C GLN A 404 7.62 -9.54 -9.28
N GLY A 405 7.21 -8.28 -9.08
CA GLY A 405 7.86 -7.14 -9.73
C GLY A 405 9.34 -7.03 -9.36
N ILE A 406 9.68 -7.19 -8.08
CA ILE A 406 11.05 -7.18 -7.59
C ILE A 406 11.86 -8.32 -8.21
N ARG A 407 11.30 -9.53 -8.28
CA ARG A 407 11.94 -10.68 -8.92
C ARG A 407 12.26 -10.40 -10.39
N ASP A 408 11.28 -9.88 -11.13
CA ASP A 408 11.46 -9.56 -12.55
C ASP A 408 12.53 -8.49 -12.75
N GLU A 409 12.54 -7.45 -11.91
CA GLU A 409 13.57 -6.40 -11.94
C GLU A 409 14.97 -6.94 -11.60
N LEU A 410 15.09 -7.78 -10.57
CA LEU A 410 16.36 -8.41 -10.20
C LEU A 410 16.91 -9.31 -11.31
N ASP A 411 16.03 -10.04 -12.01
CA ASP A 411 16.41 -10.87 -13.15
C ASP A 411 16.95 -10.02 -14.32
N THR A 412 16.51 -8.77 -14.46
CA THR A 412 17.04 -7.83 -15.47
C THR A 412 18.35 -7.16 -15.07
N VAL A 413 18.52 -6.80 -13.78
CA VAL A 413 19.64 -5.99 -13.30
C VAL A 413 20.89 -6.83 -13.02
N ALA A 414 20.74 -8.07 -12.53
CA ALA A 414 21.89 -8.87 -12.16
C ALA A 414 22.68 -9.32 -13.41
N GLY A 415 23.90 -8.79 -13.53
CA GLY A 415 24.75 -8.92 -14.72
C GLY A 415 25.46 -10.27 -14.87
N ASN A 416 25.54 -11.07 -13.81
CA ASN A 416 26.06 -12.44 -13.84
C ASN A 416 25.09 -13.43 -13.15
N ASP A 417 25.22 -14.72 -13.45
CA ASP A 417 24.31 -15.75 -12.94
C ASP A 417 24.50 -16.05 -11.43
N ALA A 418 25.67 -15.75 -10.87
CA ALA A 418 25.96 -15.97 -9.44
C ALA A 418 25.21 -14.96 -8.55
N ASP A 419 25.28 -13.68 -8.91
CA ASP A 419 24.54 -12.60 -8.24
C ASP A 419 23.04 -12.82 -8.40
N ARG A 420 22.58 -13.25 -9.59
CA ARG A 420 21.17 -13.64 -9.80
C ARG A 420 20.72 -14.72 -8.83
N TRP A 421 21.54 -15.75 -8.62
CA TRP A 421 21.18 -16.84 -7.73
C TRP A 421 21.03 -16.37 -6.28
N LEU A 422 21.97 -15.56 -5.81
CA LEU A 422 21.94 -15.01 -4.45
C LEU A 422 20.71 -14.13 -4.23
N TRP A 423 20.42 -13.21 -5.14
CA TRP A 423 19.22 -12.36 -5.03
C TRP A 423 17.92 -13.17 -5.11
N ARG A 424 17.90 -14.23 -5.94
CA ARG A 424 16.76 -15.16 -5.99
C ARG A 424 16.58 -15.92 -4.70
N ASP A 425 17.64 -16.28 -3.99
CA ASP A 425 17.53 -16.97 -2.70
C ASP A 425 16.89 -16.06 -1.65
N TRP A 426 17.29 -14.80 -1.59
CA TRP A 426 16.66 -13.79 -0.74
C TRP A 426 15.17 -13.60 -1.03
N ILE A 427 14.80 -13.46 -2.31
CA ILE A 427 13.40 -13.33 -2.71
C ILE A 427 12.61 -14.61 -2.46
N ARG A 428 13.21 -15.80 -2.65
CA ARG A 428 12.60 -17.07 -2.23
C ARG A 428 12.36 -17.10 -0.73
N GLY A 429 13.30 -16.63 0.08
CA GLY A 429 13.14 -16.51 1.53
C GLY A 429 11.95 -15.62 1.90
N ALA A 430 11.83 -14.44 1.26
CA ALA A 430 10.67 -13.57 1.41
C ALA A 430 9.36 -14.27 1.00
N TRP A 431 9.37 -15.04 -0.10
CA TRP A 431 8.22 -15.80 -0.58
C TRP A 431 7.84 -16.95 0.36
N SER A 432 8.82 -17.67 0.90
CA SER A 432 8.60 -18.75 1.87
C SER A 432 7.99 -18.22 3.16
N ILE A 433 8.44 -17.05 3.62
CA ILE A 433 7.81 -16.37 4.76
C ILE A 433 6.36 -15.99 4.43
N MET A 434 6.13 -15.40 3.25
CA MET A 434 4.77 -15.07 2.80
C MET A 434 3.87 -16.31 2.76
N GLU A 435 4.30 -17.40 2.11
CA GLU A 435 3.57 -18.66 2.06
C GLU A 435 3.29 -19.23 3.45
N LEU A 436 4.25 -19.12 4.37
CA LEU A 436 4.10 -19.60 5.72
C LEU A 436 3.06 -18.79 6.50
N ILE A 437 3.04 -17.47 6.31
CA ILE A 437 1.99 -16.62 6.87
C ILE A 437 0.62 -16.97 6.24
N SER A 438 0.59 -17.29 4.93
CA SER A 438 -0.64 -17.67 4.22
C SER A 438 -1.20 -19.06 4.58
N ARG A 439 -0.39 -19.98 5.11
CA ARG A 439 -0.80 -21.39 5.36
C ARG A 439 -1.48 -21.64 6.70
N ASP A 440 -1.82 -20.60 7.48
CA ASP A 440 -2.41 -20.67 8.83
C ASP A 440 -1.58 -21.45 9.87
N SER A 441 -0.51 -22.13 9.44
CA SER A 441 0.43 -22.91 10.24
C SER A 441 1.29 -22.05 11.17
N TRP A 442 1.43 -20.76 10.85
CA TRP A 442 2.26 -19.84 11.61
C TRP A 442 1.73 -19.59 13.04
N LEU A 443 0.40 -19.70 13.25
CA LEU A 443 -0.23 -19.60 14.58
C LEU A 443 -0.31 -20.95 15.32
N SER A 444 -0.36 -22.06 14.57
CA SER A 444 -0.73 -23.37 15.12
C SER A 444 0.45 -24.24 15.54
N ASP A 445 1.64 -24.03 14.99
CA ASP A 445 2.85 -24.76 15.44
C ASP A 445 4.17 -23.99 15.14
N PRO A 446 4.75 -23.31 16.14
CA PRO A 446 6.08 -22.70 16.04
C PRO A 446 7.21 -23.69 15.68
N LEU A 447 7.02 -25.01 15.81
CA LEU A 447 8.00 -26.04 15.44
C LEU A 447 7.92 -26.45 13.97
N THR A 448 6.78 -26.31 13.30
CA THR A 448 6.64 -26.53 11.84
C THR A 448 7.48 -25.51 11.06
N MET A 449 7.65 -24.31 11.62
CA MET A 449 8.57 -23.27 11.15
C MET A 449 10.04 -23.72 11.10
N LEU A 450 10.51 -24.44 12.12
CA LEU A 450 11.92 -24.86 12.24
C LEU A 450 12.35 -25.78 11.09
N ARG A 451 11.45 -26.69 10.67
CA ARG A 451 11.75 -27.68 9.63
C ARG A 451 11.84 -27.08 8.23
N LEU A 452 11.01 -26.08 7.91
CA LEU A 452 10.98 -25.46 6.58
C LEU A 452 12.14 -24.47 6.36
N THR A 453 12.61 -23.80 7.42
CA THR A 453 13.83 -22.97 7.36
C THR A 453 15.11 -23.82 7.34
N GLU A 454 15.11 -24.99 7.97
CA GLU A 454 16.18 -25.98 7.83
C GLU A 454 16.26 -26.49 6.39
N ASP A 455 15.14 -26.73 5.71
CA ASP A 455 15.14 -27.12 4.28
C ASP A 455 15.61 -25.98 3.35
N ALA A 456 15.23 -24.73 3.62
CA ALA A 456 15.70 -23.56 2.85
C ALA A 456 17.18 -23.23 3.10
N SER A 457 17.69 -23.45 4.32
CA SER A 457 19.11 -23.26 4.67
C SER A 457 19.97 -24.46 4.26
N MET A 458 19.45 -25.69 4.25
CA MET A 458 20.11 -26.89 3.71
C MET A 458 20.29 -26.80 2.19
N ALA A 459 19.35 -26.16 1.46
CA ALA A 459 19.53 -25.87 0.04
C ALA A 459 20.71 -24.91 -0.23
N SER A 460 21.05 -24.02 0.72
CA SER A 460 22.23 -23.16 0.66
C SER A 460 23.51 -23.81 1.20
N LEU A 461 23.40 -24.76 2.15
CA LEU A 461 24.54 -25.49 2.72
C LEU A 461 24.99 -26.70 1.89
N MET A 462 24.16 -27.23 0.98
CA MET A 462 24.54 -28.33 0.08
C MET A 462 25.34 -27.89 -1.16
N PHE A 463 25.61 -26.59 -1.34
CA PHE A 463 26.31 -26.06 -2.52
C PHE A 463 27.51 -25.14 -2.22
N TYR A 464 28.02 -25.15 -0.99
CA TYR A 464 29.34 -24.62 -0.66
C TYR A 464 30.37 -25.73 -0.48
#